data_AF-A0A672JQQ6-F1
#
_entry.id   AF-A0A672JQQ6-F1
#
_cell.length_a   1.000
_cell.length_b   1.000
_cell.length_c   1.000
_cell.angle_alpha   90.00
_cell.angle_beta   90.00
_cell.angle_gamma   90.00
#
_symmetry.space_group_name_H-M   'P 1'
#
loop_
_entity.id
_entity.type
_entity.pdbx_description
1 polymer ?
#
loop_
_entity_poly.entity_id
_entity_poly.type
_entity_poly.pdbx_seq_one_letter_code
_entity_poly.pdbx_strand_id
1 'polypeptide(L)'
;MSALVSLLVHSLSRRLLRRAAPDVAAGPTWCPRVGKKDLTDLPELSEDELEEQFVRGSGPGGQATNKTSNCVVLKHIPTGIVVKCHQTRSVDVNRKRARDIMREKLDVAYKGELSEVIMKKKESVQKKEAKRRKVNENLERKRQFKEALAGDSKLGNDAV
;
A
#
# COMPACT_ATOMS: atom_id res chain seq x y z
N MET A 1 17.45 74.49 -15.10
CA MET A 1 16.77 75.67 -15.68
C MET A 1 16.39 75.26 -17.10
N SER A 2 15.16 74.81 -17.32
CA SER A 2 14.05 75.69 -17.77
C SER A 2 14.35 76.22 -19.19
N ALA A 3 13.56 76.04 -20.23
CA ALA A 3 12.18 75.61 -20.36
C ALA A 3 11.83 75.54 -21.87
N LEU A 4 10.78 74.77 -22.20
CA LEU A 4 9.74 75.07 -23.21
C LEU A 4 10.15 75.33 -24.68
N VAL A 5 9.68 74.46 -25.59
CA VAL A 5 8.78 74.88 -26.68
C VAL A 5 7.79 73.75 -27.01
N SER A 6 6.51 74.04 -26.80
CA SER A 6 5.32 73.30 -27.21
C SER A 6 5.22 73.17 -28.73
N LEU A 7 4.67 72.06 -29.25
CA LEU A 7 3.70 72.12 -30.34
C LEU A 7 2.69 70.98 -30.23
N LEU A 8 1.44 71.41 -30.28
CA LEU A 8 0.19 70.74 -30.01
C LEU A 8 -0.43 70.42 -31.36
N VAL A 9 -0.76 69.16 -31.66
CA VAL A 9 -1.87 68.86 -32.58
C VAL A 9 -2.31 67.38 -32.62
N HIS A 10 -3.63 67.21 -32.50
CA HIS A 10 -4.50 66.11 -32.98
C HIS A 10 -4.56 64.78 -32.21
N SER A 11 -5.47 64.76 -31.23
CA SER A 11 -6.70 63.95 -31.28
C SER A 11 -6.72 62.85 -32.36
N LEU A 12 -6.82 61.59 -31.94
CA LEU A 12 -7.74 60.61 -32.53
C LEU A 12 -7.90 59.43 -31.56
N SER A 13 -9.13 59.33 -31.04
CA SER A 13 -9.68 58.16 -30.36
C SER A 13 -9.25 56.86 -31.01
N ARG A 14 -8.64 55.94 -30.25
CA ARG A 14 -8.78 54.51 -30.52
C ARG A 14 -9.42 53.84 -29.32
N ARG A 15 -10.74 53.75 -29.49
CA ARG A 15 -11.68 52.90 -28.76
C ARG A 15 -11.04 51.56 -28.40
N LEU A 16 -11.30 51.20 -27.15
CA LEU A 16 -11.38 49.86 -26.62
C LEU A 16 -11.56 48.78 -27.70
N LEU A 17 -10.60 47.87 -27.77
CA LEU A 17 -10.91 46.48 -28.07
C LEU A 17 -10.42 45.66 -26.88
N ARG A 18 -11.31 45.48 -25.90
CA ARG A 18 -11.19 44.43 -24.89
C ARG A 18 -11.12 43.10 -25.66
N ARG A 19 -9.95 42.47 -25.70
CA ARG A 19 -9.86 41.06 -26.11
C ARG A 19 -10.58 40.25 -25.04
N ALA A 20 -11.80 39.81 -25.37
CA ALA A 20 -12.54 38.84 -24.61
C ALA A 20 -11.67 37.58 -24.47
N ALA A 21 -11.34 37.21 -23.23
CA ALA A 21 -10.76 35.91 -22.94
C ALA A 21 -11.85 34.85 -23.19
N PRO A 22 -11.56 33.76 -23.91
CA PRO A 22 -12.47 32.64 -23.95
C PRO A 22 -12.56 32.03 -22.55
N ASP A 23 -13.78 31.97 -22.05
CA ASP A 23 -14.21 31.22 -20.88
C ASP A 23 -13.77 29.76 -21.05
N VAL A 24 -12.66 29.39 -20.40
CA VAL A 24 -12.28 27.98 -20.25
C VAL A 24 -13.20 27.43 -19.19
N ALA A 25 -14.34 26.91 -19.65
CA ALA A 25 -15.26 26.12 -18.86
C ALA A 25 -14.48 24.98 -18.18
N ALA A 26 -14.23 25.14 -16.88
CA ALA A 26 -13.73 24.09 -16.01
C ALA A 26 -14.85 23.05 -15.83
N GLY A 27 -14.96 22.14 -16.81
CA GLY A 27 -15.75 20.92 -16.64
C GLY A 27 -15.19 20.08 -15.48
N PRO A 28 -16.04 19.41 -14.68
CA PRO A 28 -15.57 18.55 -13.61
C PRO A 28 -14.70 17.45 -14.22
N THR A 29 -13.41 17.45 -13.86
CA THR A 29 -12.48 16.38 -14.20
C THR A 29 -13.00 15.10 -13.56
N TRP A 30 -13.72 14.30 -14.35
CA TRP A 30 -13.93 12.90 -14.04
C TRP A 30 -12.56 12.23 -14.04
N CYS A 31 -11.92 12.19 -12.88
CA CYS A 31 -10.89 11.20 -12.62
C CYS A 31 -11.63 9.86 -12.59
N PRO A 32 -11.47 8.96 -13.58
CA PRO A 32 -11.97 7.61 -13.42
C PRO A 32 -11.26 7.05 -12.19
N ARG A 33 -12.04 6.81 -11.14
CA ARG A 33 -11.58 6.08 -9.96
C ARG A 33 -11.17 4.72 -10.48
N VAL A 34 -9.86 4.51 -10.66
CA VAL A 34 -9.28 3.22 -11.05
C VAL A 34 -9.80 2.21 -10.03
N GLY A 35 -10.82 1.47 -10.44
CA GLY A 35 -11.34 0.37 -9.67
C GLY A 35 -10.23 -0.66 -9.62
N LYS A 36 -9.59 -0.78 -8.46
CA LYS A 36 -8.72 -1.91 -8.17
C LYS A 36 -9.61 -3.15 -8.12
N LYS A 37 -9.88 -3.74 -9.29
CA LYS A 37 -10.30 -5.13 -9.36
C LYS A 37 -9.03 -5.95 -9.21
N ASP A 38 -8.56 -6.07 -7.97
CA ASP A 38 -7.65 -7.15 -7.59
C ASP A 38 -8.50 -8.44 -7.60
N LEU A 39 -8.97 -8.83 -8.79
CA LEU A 39 -9.75 -10.04 -9.02
C LEU A 39 -8.77 -11.20 -8.93
N THR A 40 -8.42 -11.53 -7.69
CA THR A 40 -7.78 -12.79 -7.36
C THR A 40 -8.85 -13.84 -7.62
N ASP A 41 -8.57 -14.85 -8.45
CA ASP A 41 -9.50 -15.94 -8.81
C ASP A 41 -9.63 -16.91 -7.63
N LEU A 42 -10.13 -16.37 -6.52
CA LEU A 42 -10.44 -17.08 -5.30
C LEU A 42 -11.83 -17.70 -5.45
N PRO A 43 -12.03 -18.91 -4.91
CA PRO A 43 -13.31 -19.59 -5.01
C PRO A 43 -14.43 -18.73 -4.41
N GLU A 44 -15.56 -18.67 -5.13
CA GLU A 44 -16.76 -18.01 -4.66
C GLU A 44 -17.32 -18.78 -3.45
N LEU A 45 -17.71 -18.04 -2.41
CA LEU A 45 -18.22 -18.61 -1.15
C LEU A 45 -19.73 -18.45 -1.11
N SER A 46 -20.46 -19.56 -1.09
CA SER A 46 -21.89 -19.59 -0.79
C SER A 46 -22.11 -19.30 0.69
N GLU A 47 -22.98 -18.35 1.02
CA GLU A 47 -23.29 -18.02 2.42
C GLU A 47 -24.07 -19.15 3.11
N ASP A 48 -24.75 -20.01 2.35
CA ASP A 48 -25.53 -21.14 2.87
C ASP A 48 -24.66 -22.28 3.44
N GLU A 49 -23.40 -22.36 3.03
CA GLU A 49 -22.45 -23.40 3.46
C GLU A 49 -21.57 -22.94 4.65
N LEU A 50 -21.84 -21.75 5.18
CA LEU A 50 -21.06 -21.09 6.22
C LEU A 50 -21.83 -21.00 7.54
N GLU A 51 -21.22 -21.53 8.59
CA GLU A 51 -21.68 -21.34 9.97
C GLU A 51 -20.89 -20.19 10.62
N GLU A 52 -21.56 -19.08 10.93
CA GLU A 52 -21.00 -17.94 11.66
C GLU A 52 -21.33 -18.05 13.16
N GLN A 53 -20.31 -17.94 14.02
CA GLN A 53 -20.45 -17.88 15.48
C GLN A 53 -19.66 -16.70 16.06
N PHE A 54 -20.26 -16.00 17.03
CA PHE A 54 -19.61 -14.90 17.74
C PHE A 54 -19.16 -15.35 19.12
N VAL A 55 -17.86 -15.24 19.38
CA VAL A 55 -17.24 -15.66 20.63
C VAL A 55 -16.58 -14.44 21.28
N ARG A 56 -16.39 -14.50 22.60
CA ARG A 56 -15.60 -13.49 23.32
C ARG A 56 -14.11 -13.76 23.09
N GLY A 57 -13.31 -12.70 23.06
CA GLY A 57 -11.85 -12.82 23.01
C GLY A 57 -11.35 -13.58 24.24
N SER A 58 -10.36 -14.45 24.05
CA SER A 58 -9.65 -15.14 25.14
C SER A 58 -8.21 -14.61 25.20
N GLY A 59 -7.68 -14.40 26.40
CA GLY A 59 -6.29 -14.00 26.64
C GLY A 59 -6.16 -12.89 27.70
N PRO A 60 -4.92 -12.44 27.98
CA PRO A 60 -4.65 -11.29 28.84
C PRO A 60 -5.08 -10.01 28.12
N GLY A 61 -6.40 -9.78 28.08
CA GLY A 61 -7.02 -8.58 27.52
C GLY A 61 -7.52 -7.64 28.61
N GLY A 62 -7.85 -6.41 28.21
CA GLY A 62 -8.55 -5.46 29.07
C GLY A 62 -10.04 -5.77 29.23
N GLN A 63 -10.76 -4.92 29.98
CA GLN A 63 -12.20 -5.08 30.18
C GLN A 63 -13.00 -5.18 28.87
N ALA A 64 -12.58 -4.46 27.83
CA ALA A 64 -13.27 -4.44 26.55
C ALA A 64 -13.23 -5.80 25.83
N THR A 65 -12.10 -6.51 25.88
CA THR A 65 -11.90 -7.80 25.22
C THR A 65 -12.71 -8.92 25.88
N ASN A 66 -12.81 -8.88 27.21
CA ASN A 66 -13.50 -9.94 27.97
C ASN A 66 -15.03 -9.78 27.95
N LYS A 67 -15.54 -8.56 27.75
CA LYS A 67 -16.99 -8.29 27.74
C LYS A 67 -17.60 -8.43 26.34
N THR A 68 -16.87 -8.00 25.31
CA THR A 68 -17.39 -7.88 23.94
C THR A 68 -17.24 -9.18 23.16
N SER A 69 -18.31 -9.64 22.51
CA SER A 69 -18.30 -10.81 21.60
C SER A 69 -17.98 -10.38 20.17
N ASN A 70 -16.76 -9.92 19.93
CA ASN A 70 -16.30 -9.43 18.63
C ASN A 70 -15.46 -10.44 17.83
N CYS A 71 -15.07 -11.57 18.45
CA CYS A 71 -14.34 -12.62 17.76
C CYS A 71 -15.31 -13.41 16.88
N VAL A 72 -14.99 -13.52 15.59
CA VAL A 72 -15.79 -14.26 14.63
C VAL A 72 -15.15 -15.62 14.42
N VAL A 73 -15.92 -16.68 14.64
CA VAL A 73 -15.57 -18.05 14.28
C VAL A 73 -16.42 -18.42 13.09
N LEU A 74 -15.77 -18.61 11.95
CA LEU A 74 -16.40 -18.99 10.68
C LEU A 74 -16.02 -20.43 10.39
N LYS A 75 -17.01 -21.29 10.15
CA LYS A 75 -16.82 -22.69 9.80
C LYS A 75 -17.44 -22.96 8.43
N HIS A 76 -16.68 -23.58 7.54
CA HIS A 76 -17.17 -24.10 6.28
C HIS A 76 -17.67 -25.53 6.49
N ILE A 77 -18.96 -25.78 6.25
CA ILE A 77 -19.60 -27.06 6.53
C ILE A 77 -18.98 -28.21 5.70
N PRO A 78 -18.85 -28.11 4.35
CA PRO A 78 -18.44 -29.28 3.56
C PRO A 78 -16.95 -29.62 3.72
N THR A 79 -16.08 -28.63 3.90
CA THR A 79 -14.63 -28.87 4.10
C THR A 79 -14.24 -29.04 5.57
N GLY A 80 -15.13 -28.66 6.52
CA GLY A 80 -14.84 -28.68 7.95
C GLY A 80 -13.76 -27.69 8.41
N ILE A 81 -13.35 -26.73 7.56
CA ILE A 81 -12.32 -25.75 7.90
C ILE A 81 -12.90 -24.69 8.82
N VAL A 82 -12.21 -24.45 9.94
CA VAL A 82 -12.57 -23.41 10.89
C VAL A 82 -11.56 -22.26 10.84
N VAL A 83 -12.06 -21.03 10.79
CA VAL A 83 -11.29 -19.78 10.84
C VAL A 83 -11.76 -18.97 12.03
N LYS A 84 -10.82 -18.55 12.87
CA LYS A 84 -11.07 -17.61 13.97
C LYS A 84 -10.43 -16.27 13.64
N CYS A 85 -11.18 -15.18 13.71
CA CYS A 85 -10.69 -13.84 13.42
C CYS A 85 -11.03 -12.89 14.58
N HIS A 86 -9.99 -12.35 15.22
CA HIS A 86 -10.08 -11.30 16.24
C HIS A 86 -8.95 -10.30 16.02
N GLN A 87 -9.10 -9.44 15.00
CA GLN A 87 -8.08 -8.45 14.63
C GLN A 87 -8.50 -7.03 15.01
N THR A 88 -9.79 -6.73 14.96
CA THR A 88 -10.32 -5.41 15.28
C THR A 88 -11.43 -5.48 16.32
N ARG A 89 -11.77 -4.33 16.92
CA ARG A 89 -12.92 -4.21 17.82
C ARG A 89 -14.27 -4.36 17.10
N SER A 90 -14.30 -4.13 15.79
CA SER A 90 -15.52 -4.10 14.98
C SER A 90 -15.84 -5.48 14.41
N VAL A 91 -17.07 -5.95 14.65
CA VAL A 91 -17.52 -7.28 14.21
C VAL A 91 -17.56 -7.37 12.69
N ASP A 92 -18.12 -6.38 12.00
CA ASP A 92 -18.26 -6.40 10.54
C ASP A 92 -16.91 -6.48 9.81
N VAL A 93 -15.90 -5.80 10.33
CA VAL A 93 -14.54 -5.85 9.79
C VAL A 93 -13.96 -7.25 10.00
N ASN A 94 -14.16 -7.84 11.18
CA ASN A 94 -13.71 -9.20 11.46
C ASN A 94 -14.45 -10.23 10.60
N ARG A 95 -15.75 -10.05 10.31
CA ARG A 95 -16.55 -10.92 9.42
C ARG A 95 -15.99 -10.91 8.00
N LYS A 96 -15.79 -9.73 7.43
CA LYS A 96 -15.21 -9.56 6.08
C LYS A 96 -13.84 -10.24 6.00
N ARG A 97 -12.97 -9.98 6.98
CA ARG A 97 -11.64 -10.60 7.02
C ARG A 97 -11.69 -12.11 7.23
N ALA A 98 -12.61 -12.63 8.04
CA ALA A 98 -12.76 -14.06 8.23
C ALA A 98 -13.12 -14.76 6.90
N ARG A 99 -13.98 -14.14 6.08
CA ARG A 99 -14.32 -14.64 4.73
C ARG A 99 -13.13 -14.59 3.79
N ASP A 100 -12.37 -13.49 3.77
CA ASP A 100 -11.18 -13.39 2.93
C ASP A 100 -10.14 -14.47 3.30
N ILE A 101 -9.89 -14.67 4.60
CA ILE A 101 -9.00 -15.75 5.10
C ILE A 101 -9.56 -17.13 4.74
N MET A 102 -10.89 -17.32 4.82
CA MET A 102 -11.51 -18.59 4.45
C MET A 102 -11.35 -18.88 2.96
N ARG A 103 -11.52 -17.90 2.07
CA ARG A 103 -11.23 -18.04 0.64
C ARG A 103 -9.80 -18.44 0.38
N GLU A 104 -8.83 -17.79 1.03
CA GLU A 104 -7.42 -18.15 0.92
C GLU A 104 -7.15 -19.59 1.37
N LYS A 105 -7.75 -20.03 2.48
CA LYS A 105 -7.60 -21.40 2.97
C LYS A 105 -8.22 -22.42 2.02
N LEU A 106 -9.38 -22.12 1.44
CA LEU A 106 -10.02 -22.99 0.47
C LEU A 106 -9.22 -23.07 -0.82
N ASP A 107 -8.68 -21.96 -1.32
CA ASP A 107 -7.82 -21.95 -2.50
C ASP A 107 -6.59 -22.85 -2.29
N VAL A 108 -5.97 -22.78 -1.11
CA VAL A 108 -4.88 -23.69 -0.73
C VAL A 108 -5.35 -25.14 -0.61
N ALA A 109 -6.54 -25.39 -0.07
CA ALA A 109 -7.08 -26.74 0.06
C ALA A 109 -7.39 -27.39 -1.31
N TYR A 110 -7.90 -26.62 -2.28
CA TYR A 110 -8.25 -27.11 -3.61
C TYR A 110 -7.05 -27.17 -4.56
N LYS A 111 -6.23 -26.10 -4.63
CA LYS A 111 -5.12 -25.98 -5.58
C LYS A 111 -3.77 -26.41 -4.99
N GLY A 112 -3.66 -26.55 -3.67
CA GLY A 112 -2.43 -26.95 -2.99
C GLY A 112 -1.28 -25.97 -3.26
N GLU A 113 -0.15 -26.49 -3.73
CA GLU A 113 1.07 -25.73 -4.02
C GLU A 113 0.95 -24.76 -5.20
N LEU A 114 -0.04 -24.98 -6.07
CA LEU A 114 -0.34 -24.12 -7.21
C LEU A 114 -1.23 -22.93 -6.83
N SER A 115 -1.68 -22.85 -5.57
CA SER A 115 -2.44 -21.70 -5.10
C SER A 115 -1.65 -20.42 -5.30
N GLU A 116 -2.32 -19.42 -5.87
CA GLU A 116 -1.72 -18.11 -6.11
C GLU A 116 -1.24 -17.45 -4.82
N VAL A 117 -1.92 -17.75 -3.70
CA VAL A 117 -1.57 -17.27 -2.37
C VAL A 117 -0.17 -17.75 -1.98
N ILE A 118 0.14 -19.03 -2.19
CA ILE A 118 1.46 -19.59 -1.91
C ILE A 118 2.50 -19.03 -2.86
N MET A 119 2.20 -18.92 -4.15
CA MET A 119 3.12 -18.34 -5.13
C MET A 119 3.49 -16.89 -4.80
N LYS A 120 2.51 -16.03 -4.57
CA LYS A 120 2.71 -14.63 -4.18
C LYS A 120 3.52 -14.54 -2.89
N LYS A 121 3.27 -15.43 -1.91
CA LYS A 121 4.06 -15.50 -0.68
C LYS A 121 5.51 -15.90 -0.96
N LYS A 122 5.75 -16.95 -1.74
CA LYS A 122 7.10 -17.40 -2.15
C LYS A 122 7.87 -16.28 -2.86
N GLU A 123 7.24 -15.60 -3.81
CA GLU A 123 7.85 -14.44 -4.50
C GLU A 123 8.20 -13.31 -3.54
N SER A 124 7.29 -12.98 -2.61
CA SER A 124 7.54 -11.91 -1.64
C SER A 124 8.74 -12.22 -0.73
N VAL A 125 8.92 -13.50 -0.38
CA VAL A 125 10.05 -13.99 0.40
C VAL A 125 11.33 -13.90 -0.43
N GLN A 126 11.33 -14.40 -1.66
CA GLN A 126 12.48 -14.31 -2.58
C GLN A 126 12.91 -12.86 -2.83
N LYS A 127 11.95 -11.94 -3.03
CA LYS A 127 12.23 -10.50 -3.19
C LYS A 127 12.89 -9.91 -1.93
N LYS A 128 12.44 -10.31 -0.73
CA LYS A 128 13.06 -9.87 0.54
C LYS A 128 14.46 -10.44 0.70
N GLU A 129 14.67 -11.71 0.38
CA GLU A 129 15.98 -12.36 0.44
C GLU A 129 16.97 -11.74 -0.54
N ALA A 130 16.57 -11.51 -1.79
CA ALA A 130 17.39 -10.83 -2.79
C ALA A 130 17.80 -9.43 -2.32
N LYS A 131 16.90 -8.67 -1.69
CA LYS A 131 17.23 -7.37 -1.08
C LYS A 131 18.23 -7.51 0.06
N ARG A 132 18.03 -8.48 0.96
CA ARG A 132 18.95 -8.76 2.07
C ARG A 132 20.36 -9.13 1.56
N ARG A 133 20.46 -9.97 0.53
CA ARG A 133 21.73 -10.34 -0.11
C ARG A 133 22.46 -9.12 -0.66
N LYS A 134 21.77 -8.27 -1.43
CA LYS A 134 22.35 -7.03 -1.97
C LYS A 134 22.83 -6.07 -0.88
N VAL A 135 22.08 -5.94 0.22
CA VAL A 135 22.50 -5.11 1.36
C VAL A 135 23.76 -5.68 2.00
N ASN A 136 23.82 -7.00 2.20
CA ASN A 136 24.99 -7.66 2.78
C ASN A 136 26.24 -7.48 1.90
N GLU A 137 26.13 -7.73 0.59
CA GLU A 137 27.23 -7.51 -0.36
C GLU A 137 27.72 -6.05 -0.34
N ASN A 138 26.82 -5.09 -0.26
CA ASN A 138 27.19 -3.67 -0.21
C ASN A 138 27.90 -3.31 1.12
N LEU A 139 27.50 -3.92 2.23
CA LEU A 139 28.19 -3.76 3.51
C LEU A 139 29.60 -4.35 3.47
N GLU A 140 29.77 -5.53 2.86
CA GLU A 140 31.08 -6.18 2.69
C GLU A 140 32.01 -5.34 1.81
N ARG A 141 31.53 -4.82 0.67
CA ARG A 141 32.32 -3.89 -0.17
C ARG A 141 32.78 -2.66 0.60
N LYS A 142 31.89 -2.07 1.42
CA LYS A 142 32.26 -0.91 2.26
C LYS A 142 33.30 -1.27 3.32
N ARG A 143 33.24 -2.48 3.89
CA ARG A 143 34.26 -2.96 4.85
C ARG A 143 35.62 -3.10 4.17
N GLN A 144 35.67 -3.76 3.02
CA GLN A 144 36.89 -3.94 2.22
C GLN A 144 37.50 -2.60 1.80
N PHE A 145 36.68 -1.66 1.33
CA PHE A 145 37.14 -0.32 0.95
C PHE A 145 37.72 0.46 2.15
N LYS A 146 37.05 0.39 3.31
CA LYS A 146 37.54 1.01 4.54
C LYS A 146 38.87 0.39 5.01
N GLU A 147 39.00 -0.93 4.90
CA GLU A 147 40.22 -1.66 5.26
C GLU A 147 41.39 -1.29 4.34
N ALA A 148 41.16 -1.20 3.03
CA ALA A 148 42.17 -0.75 2.06
C ALA A 148 42.67 0.67 2.38
N LEU A 149 41.76 1.63 2.62
CA LEU A 149 42.12 2.99 3.02
C LEU A 149 42.91 3.03 4.34
N ALA A 150 42.58 2.17 5.30
CA ALA A 150 43.30 2.08 6.56
C ALA A 150 44.70 1.46 6.41
N GLY A 151 44.88 0.52 5.47
CA GLY A 151 46.18 -0.07 5.13
C GLY A 151 47.15 0.96 4.56
N ASP A 152 46.69 1.78 3.62
CA ASP A 152 47.49 2.85 3.00
C ASP A 152 47.97 3.89 4.02
N SER A 153 47.14 4.20 5.04
CA SER A 153 47.50 5.13 6.11
C SER A 153 48.56 4.60 7.08
N LYS A 154 48.73 3.28 7.19
CA LYS A 154 49.76 2.67 8.06
C LYS A 154 51.12 2.64 7.39
N LEU A 155 51.17 2.26 6.10
CA LEU A 155 52.41 2.24 5.30
C LEU A 155 53.11 3.61 5.23
N GLY A 156 52.36 4.72 5.33
CA GLY A 156 52.93 6.08 5.34
C GLY A 156 53.51 6.54 6.69
N ASN A 157 53.12 5.91 7.81
CA ASN A 157 53.61 6.28 9.15
C ASN A 157 54.83 5.47 9.59
N ASP A 158 55.06 4.30 8.98
CA ASP A 158 56.21 3.42 9.28
C ASP A 158 57.47 3.76 8.44
N ALA A 159 57.40 4.78 7.57
CA ALA A 159 58.45 5.18 6.63
C ALA A 159 59.27 6.41 7.05
N VAL A 160 59.25 6.78 8.34
CA VAL A 160 60.04 7.90 8.94
C VAL A 160 60.93 7.39 10.06
#